data_AF-A0A067G8J6-F1
#
_entry.id   AF-A0A067G8J6-F1
#
_cell.length_a   1.000
_cell.length_b   1.000
_cell.length_c   1.000
_cell.angle_alpha   90.00
_cell.angle_beta   90.00
_cell.angle_gamma   90.00
#
_symmetry.space_group_name_H-M   'P 1'
#
loop_
_entity.id
_entity.type
_entity.pdbx_description
1 polymer ?
#
loop_
_entity_poly.entity_id
_entity_poly.type
_entity_poly.pdbx_seq_one_letter_code
_entity_poly.pdbx_strand_id
1 'polypeptide(L)'
;MLVYQDLLTGDELLSDSFPYKEIENGILWEVEGKWVVQGAVDVDIGANPSAEGADEDEGVDDQAVKVVDIVDTFRLQEQPAFDKKQFVTYMKRFIKLLTPKLSEERQEIFKKNIEGATKFLLSKLSDLQL
;
A
#
# COMPACT_ATOMS: atom_id res chain seq x y z
N MET A 1 -18.47 -2.78 0.85
CA MET A 1 -17.05 -2.44 0.76
C MET A 1 -16.84 -1.75 -0.56
N LEU A 2 -16.47 -0.48 -0.51
CA LEU A 2 -16.02 0.30 -1.66
C LEU A 2 -14.54 0.03 -1.86
N VAL A 3 -14.14 -0.25 -3.10
CA VAL A 3 -12.74 -0.41 -3.49
C VAL A 3 -12.31 0.83 -4.26
N TYR A 4 -11.17 1.39 -3.89
CA TYR A 4 -10.60 2.56 -4.54
C TYR A 4 -9.55 2.12 -5.55
N GLN A 5 -9.77 2.53 -6.79
CA GLN A 5 -8.93 2.20 -7.94
C GLN A 5 -8.13 3.42 -8.38
N ASP A 6 -6.89 3.18 -8.80
CA ASP A 6 -6.09 4.21 -9.44
C ASP A 6 -6.70 4.63 -10.77
N LEU A 7 -6.76 5.93 -11.03
CA LEU A 7 -7.36 6.47 -12.24
C LEU A 7 -6.47 6.31 -13.48
N LEU A 8 -5.15 6.08 -13.30
CA LEU A 8 -4.21 5.93 -14.40
C LEU A 8 -4.05 4.47 -14.84
N THR A 9 -3.94 3.53 -13.91
CA THR A 9 -3.71 2.10 -14.19
C THR A 9 -4.97 1.25 -14.07
N GLY A 10 -5.92 1.66 -13.22
CA GLY A 10 -7.10 0.85 -12.87
C GLY A 10 -6.82 -0.17 -11.75
N ASP A 11 -5.62 -0.20 -11.19
CA ASP A 11 -5.27 -1.12 -10.11
C ASP A 11 -5.98 -0.74 -8.80
N GLU A 12 -6.32 -1.74 -8.00
CA GLU A 12 -6.95 -1.56 -6.70
C GLU A 12 -5.89 -1.22 -5.64
N LEU A 13 -6.08 -0.11 -4.92
CA LEU A 13 -5.08 0.39 -3.97
C LEU A 13 -5.52 0.27 -2.51
N LEU A 14 -6.83 0.35 -2.25
CA LEU A 14 -7.43 0.53 -0.92
C LEU A 14 -8.90 0.12 -0.95
N SER A 15 -9.49 -0.13 0.22
CA SER A 15 -10.95 -0.14 0.40
C SER A 15 -11.38 0.70 1.59
N ASP A 16 -12.68 1.01 1.66
CA ASP A 16 -13.32 1.70 2.79
C ASP A 16 -13.30 0.91 4.10
N SER A 17 -12.80 -0.33 4.08
CA SER A 17 -12.64 -1.15 5.28
C SER A 17 -11.39 -0.80 6.10
N PHE A 18 -10.46 -0.03 5.52
CA PHE A 18 -9.26 0.45 6.22
C PHE A 18 -9.49 1.88 6.73
N PRO A 19 -9.12 2.20 7.98
CA PRO A 19 -9.20 3.57 8.48
C PRO A 19 -8.25 4.48 7.71
N TYR A 20 -8.76 5.59 7.20
CA TYR A 20 -7.94 6.61 6.54
C TYR A 20 -8.42 8.01 6.87
N LYS A 21 -7.53 8.98 6.72
CA LYS A 21 -7.81 10.40 6.90
C LYS A 21 -7.33 11.22 5.70
N GLU A 22 -8.11 12.23 5.35
CA GLU A 22 -7.72 13.23 4.36
C GLU A 22 -6.69 14.20 4.94
N ILE A 23 -5.58 14.37 4.22
CA ILE A 23 -4.54 15.35 4.52
C ILE A 23 -4.25 16.20 3.29
N GLU A 24 -3.47 17.27 3.46
CA GLU A 24 -3.04 18.15 2.36
C GLU A 24 -4.23 18.67 1.51
N ASN A 25 -5.27 19.17 2.19
CA ASN A 25 -6.49 19.69 1.56
C ASN A 25 -7.23 18.67 0.69
N GLY A 26 -7.30 17.42 1.14
CA GLY A 26 -8.01 16.33 0.47
C GLY A 26 -7.27 15.75 -0.74
N ILE A 27 -5.99 16.08 -0.92
CA ILE A 27 -5.17 15.56 -2.03
C ILE A 27 -4.57 14.19 -1.69
N LEU A 28 -4.31 13.93 -0.41
CA LEU A 28 -3.71 12.69 0.05
C LEU A 28 -4.61 12.02 1.08
N TRP A 29 -4.60 10.69 1.09
CA TRP A 29 -5.13 9.87 2.17
C TRP A 29 -3.97 9.24 2.93
N GLU A 30 -3.96 9.41 4.25
CA GLU A 30 -3.09 8.64 5.14
C GLU A 30 -3.90 7.46 5.68
N VAL A 31 -3.44 6.25 5.43
CA VAL A 31 -4.12 5.00 5.77
C VAL A 31 -3.41 4.33 6.94
N GLU A 32 -4.17 3.91 7.94
CA GLU A 32 -3.65 3.17 9.09
C GLU A 32 -3.58 1.67 8.76
N GLY A 33 -2.36 1.13 8.74
CA GLY A 33 -2.12 -0.29 8.56
C GLY A 33 -1.72 -0.99 9.87
N LYS A 34 -1.97 -2.29 9.94
CA LYS A 34 -1.62 -3.15 11.08
C LYS A 34 -0.63 -4.22 10.66
N TRP A 35 0.35 -4.51 11.51
CA TRP A 35 1.25 -5.64 11.29
C TRP A 35 0.52 -6.96 11.50
N VAL A 36 0.56 -7.83 10.50
CA VAL A 36 0.02 -9.19 10.51
C VAL A 36 1.11 -10.20 10.15
N VAL A 37 0.97 -11.43 10.60
CA VAL A 37 1.90 -12.52 10.28
C VAL A 37 1.34 -13.30 9.10
N GLN A 38 2.04 -13.25 7.97
CA GLN A 38 1.76 -14.06 6.80
C GLN A 38 2.28 -15.48 7.06
N GLY A 39 1.43 -16.50 6.84
CA GLY A 39 1.82 -17.91 6.98
C GLY A 39 1.28 -18.64 8.21
N ALA A 40 0.58 -17.97 9.14
CA ALA A 40 -0.09 -18.65 10.26
C ALA A 40 -1.44 -19.27 9.86
N VAL A 41 -1.52 -19.88 8.67
CA VAL A 41 -2.60 -20.81 8.39
C VAL A 41 -2.05 -22.17 8.78
N ASP A 42 -2.42 -22.64 9.97
CA ASP A 42 -2.50 -24.08 10.23
C ASP A 42 -3.48 -24.63 9.19
N VAL A 43 -2.96 -24.99 8.01
CA VAL A 43 -3.71 -25.82 7.07
C VAL A 43 -3.69 -27.19 7.72
N ASP A 44 -4.66 -27.44 8.59
CA ASP A 44 -5.02 -28.79 9.03
C ASP A 44 -5.59 -29.52 7.80
N ILE A 45 -4.68 -29.94 6.91
CA ILE A 45 -4.96 -30.90 5.84
C ILE A 45 -5.21 -32.22 6.57
N GLY A 46 -6.45 -32.33 7.05
CA GLY A 46 -6.86 -33.39 7.95
C GLY A 46 -6.46 -34.79 7.47
N ALA A 47 -5.98 -35.55 8.43
CA ALA A 47 -6.12 -36.99 8.56
C ALA A 47 -5.70 -37.86 7.35
N ASN A 48 -4.43 -38.25 7.34
CA ASN A 48 -4.05 -39.59 6.88
C ASN A 48 -3.60 -40.44 8.07
N PRO A 49 -4.47 -41.28 8.66
CA PRO A 49 -4.13 -42.12 9.80
C PRO A 49 -3.47 -43.41 9.32
N SER A 50 -2.22 -43.34 8.85
CA SER A 50 -1.42 -44.55 8.63
C SER A 50 0.06 -44.23 8.50
N ALA A 51 0.76 -44.14 9.63
CA ALA A 51 2.11 -44.67 9.83
C ALA A 51 2.58 -44.32 11.25
N GLU A 52 2.64 -45.33 12.12
CA GLU A 52 3.38 -45.27 13.37
C GLU A 52 4.87 -44.99 13.09
N GLY A 53 5.49 -44.05 13.82
CA GLY A 53 6.92 -43.82 13.73
C GLY A 53 7.41 -42.53 14.38
N ALA A 54 7.56 -42.59 15.70
CA ALA A 54 8.56 -41.91 16.54
C ALA A 54 8.97 -40.44 16.29
N ASP A 55 8.83 -39.70 17.39
CA ASP A 55 9.64 -38.58 17.89
C ASP A 55 9.42 -37.17 17.34
N GLU A 56 8.89 -36.36 18.27
CA GLU A 56 9.12 -34.94 18.50
C GLU A 56 10.48 -34.45 17.99
N ASP A 57 10.47 -33.51 17.04
CA ASP A 57 11.37 -32.37 17.11
C ASP A 57 10.79 -31.17 16.36
N GLU A 58 11.06 -30.02 16.94
CA GLU A 58 10.54 -28.70 16.67
C GLU A 58 10.84 -28.22 15.24
N GLY A 59 9.84 -27.63 14.59
CA GLY A 59 10.03 -26.99 13.29
C GLY A 59 8.79 -26.24 12.82
N VAL A 60 8.13 -25.50 13.73
CA VAL A 60 7.10 -24.55 13.31
C VAL A 60 7.79 -23.47 12.49
N ASP A 61 7.41 -23.40 11.23
CA ASP A 61 8.07 -22.76 10.11
C ASP A 61 8.67 -21.37 10.42
N ASP A 62 9.99 -21.24 10.23
CA ASP A 62 10.79 -20.00 10.30
C ASP A 62 10.46 -19.03 9.14
N GLN A 63 9.27 -19.18 8.54
CA GLN A 63 8.74 -18.45 7.38
C GLN A 63 7.65 -17.44 7.74
N ALA A 64 7.40 -17.20 9.02
CA ALA A 64 6.43 -16.20 9.49
C ALA A 64 6.87 -14.77 9.11
N VAL A 65 6.51 -14.34 7.89
CA VAL A 65 6.81 -12.98 7.40
C VAL A 65 5.79 -12.01 7.98
N LYS A 66 6.26 -11.03 8.75
CA LYS A 66 5.41 -9.92 9.20
C LYS A 66 5.23 -8.94 8.05
N VAL A 67 3.98 -8.68 7.68
CA VAL A 67 3.59 -7.75 6.62
C VAL A 67 2.51 -6.80 7.13
N VAL A 68 2.35 -5.63 6.53
CA VAL A 68 1.23 -4.74 6.84
C VAL A 68 -0.03 -5.28 6.15
N ASP A 69 -1.14 -5.35 6.87
CA ASP A 69 -2.42 -5.90 6.42
C ASP A 69 -2.91 -5.34 5.07
N ILE A 70 -2.84 -4.02 4.88
CA ILE A 70 -3.22 -3.39 3.61
C ILE A 70 -2.27 -3.77 2.47
N VAL A 71 -0.98 -3.92 2.76
CA VAL A 71 0.03 -4.32 1.76
C VAL A 71 -0.24 -5.75 1.30
N ASP A 72 -0.54 -6.66 2.22
CA ASP A 72 -0.90 -8.05 1.88
C ASP A 72 -2.24 -8.14 1.15
N THR A 73 -3.27 -7.43 1.64
CA THR A 73 -4.63 -7.47 1.08
C THR A 73 -4.68 -7.02 -0.37
N PHE A 74 -4.02 -5.91 -0.71
CA PHE A 74 -3.98 -5.36 -2.07
C PHE A 74 -2.73 -5.77 -2.86
N ARG A 75 -1.89 -6.65 -2.28
CA ARG A 75 -0.63 -7.11 -2.88
C ARG A 75 0.28 -5.96 -3.33
N LEU A 76 0.31 -4.89 -2.55
CA LEU A 76 1.05 -3.68 -2.87
C LEU A 76 2.54 -3.99 -2.96
N GLN A 77 3.21 -3.39 -3.94
CA GLN A 77 4.64 -3.60 -4.18
C GLN A 77 5.41 -2.36 -3.73
N GLU A 78 6.39 -2.58 -2.86
CA GLU A 78 7.31 -1.53 -2.46
C GLU A 78 8.10 -1.04 -3.67
N GLN A 79 8.17 0.28 -3.82
CA GLN A 79 8.96 0.92 -4.88
C GLN A 79 10.38 1.18 -4.37
N PRO A 80 11.39 1.12 -5.26
CA PRO A 80 12.74 1.52 -4.91
C PRO A 80 12.78 2.94 -4.33
N ALA A 81 13.72 3.17 -3.42
CA ALA A 81 13.94 4.49 -2.84
C ALA A 81 14.20 5.53 -3.94
N PHE A 82 13.58 6.69 -3.79
CA PHE A 82 13.72 7.83 -4.69
C PHE A 82 14.71 8.81 -4.09
N ASP A 83 15.64 9.32 -4.90
CA ASP A 83 16.26 10.59 -4.57
C ASP A 83 15.27 11.75 -4.79
N LYS A 84 15.56 12.92 -4.21
CA LYS A 84 14.69 14.11 -4.31
C LYS A 84 14.41 14.51 -5.76
N LYS A 85 15.40 14.37 -6.66
CA LYS A 85 15.28 14.76 -8.07
C LYS A 85 14.42 13.76 -8.84
N GLN A 86 14.60 12.48 -8.59
CA GLN A 86 13.78 11.40 -9.14
C GLN A 86 12.32 11.56 -8.71
N PHE A 87 12.08 11.80 -7.41
CA PHE A 87 10.73 12.02 -6.88
C PHE A 87 10.04 13.21 -7.56
N VAL A 88 10.70 14.37 -7.62
CA VAL A 88 10.13 15.57 -8.27
C VAL A 88 9.87 15.32 -9.77
N THR A 89 10.75 14.58 -10.44
CA THR A 89 10.57 14.23 -11.86
C THR A 89 9.36 13.31 -12.05
N TYR A 90 9.21 12.31 -11.18
CA TYR A 90 8.07 11.41 -11.18
C TYR A 90 6.76 12.17 -10.93
N MET A 91 6.71 13.00 -9.89
CA MET A 91 5.52 13.78 -9.54
C MET A 91 5.09 14.71 -10.69
N LYS A 92 6.03 15.37 -11.38
CA LYS A 92 5.72 16.18 -12.57
C LYS A 92 5.07 15.35 -13.67
N ARG A 93 5.56 14.14 -13.92
CA ARG A 93 4.98 13.21 -14.91
C ARG A 93 3.59 12.75 -14.45
N PHE A 94 3.45 12.36 -13.20
CA PHE A 94 2.18 11.93 -12.60
C PHE A 94 1.11 13.02 -12.72
N ILE A 95 1.40 14.26 -12.31
CA ILE A 95 0.50 15.40 -12.42
C ILE A 95 0.07 15.63 -13.88
N LYS A 96 1.01 15.55 -14.83
CA LYS A 96 0.73 15.73 -16.27
C LYS A 96 -0.21 14.65 -16.81
N LEU A 97 -0.09 13.41 -16.32
CA LEU A 97 -0.92 12.29 -16.75
C LEU A 97 -2.31 12.30 -16.08
N LEU A 98 -2.37 12.64 -14.78
CA LEU A 98 -3.60 12.63 -14.01
C LEU A 98 -4.52 13.80 -14.32
N THR A 99 -3.98 15.02 -14.42
CA THR A 99 -4.77 16.24 -14.65
C THR A 99 -5.81 16.11 -15.77
N PRO A 100 -5.49 15.65 -16.99
CA PRO A 100 -6.48 15.53 -18.07
C PRO A 100 -7.54 14.44 -17.85
N LYS A 101 -7.36 13.54 -16.87
CA LYS A 101 -8.33 12.49 -16.52
C LYS A 101 -9.36 12.97 -15.48
N LEU A 102 -9.10 14.10 -14.82
CA LEU A 102 -10.00 14.69 -13.83
C LEU A 102 -11.08 15.54 -14.52
N SER A 103 -12.27 15.60 -13.90
CA SER A 103 -13.29 16.58 -14.27
C SER A 103 -12.80 18.01 -14.07
N GLU A 104 -13.38 18.99 -14.77
CA GLU A 104 -12.95 20.39 -14.71
C GLU A 104 -12.90 20.93 -13.26
N GLU A 105 -13.95 20.69 -12.47
CA GLU A 105 -14.02 21.07 -11.06
C GLU A 105 -12.88 20.44 -10.23
N ARG A 106 -12.61 19.13 -10.44
CA ARG A 106 -11.53 18.43 -9.73
C ARG A 106 -10.16 18.91 -10.19
N GLN A 107 -9.99 19.33 -11.45
CA GLN A 107 -8.73 19.89 -11.92
C GLN A 107 -8.38 21.19 -11.21
N GLU A 108 -9.35 22.07 -10.95
CA GLU A 108 -9.12 23.33 -10.25
C GLU A 108 -8.62 23.07 -8.81
N ILE A 109 -9.32 22.19 -8.09
CA ILE A 109 -8.94 21.78 -6.73
C ILE A 109 -7.55 21.12 -6.73
N PHE A 110 -7.33 20.16 -7.65
CA PHE A 110 -6.07 19.45 -7.75
C PHE A 110 -4.90 20.40 -8.03
N LYS A 111 -5.00 21.27 -9.04
CA LYS A 111 -3.94 22.23 -9.40
C LYS A 111 -3.63 23.20 -8.27
N LYS A 112 -4.64 23.60 -7.49
CA LYS A 112 -4.47 24.53 -6.36
C LYS A 112 -3.68 23.89 -5.20
N ASN A 113 -3.90 22.60 -4.94
CA ASN A 113 -3.44 21.97 -3.71
C ASN A 113 -2.26 20.99 -3.90
N ILE A 114 -2.05 20.46 -5.13
CA ILE A 114 -1.04 19.43 -5.41
C ILE A 114 0.40 19.88 -5.14
N GLU A 115 0.69 21.18 -5.26
CA GLU A 115 2.01 21.71 -4.94
C GLU A 115 2.34 21.54 -3.45
N GLY A 116 1.38 21.82 -2.56
CA GLY A 116 1.52 21.62 -1.11
C GLY A 116 1.76 20.15 -0.78
N ALA A 117 0.90 19.27 -1.31
CA ALA A 117 1.02 17.83 -1.14
C ALA A 117 2.38 17.29 -1.63
N THR A 118 2.87 17.77 -2.78
CA THR A 118 4.18 17.36 -3.31
C THR A 118 5.32 17.79 -2.38
N LYS A 119 5.25 18.99 -1.79
CA LYS A 119 6.26 19.47 -0.82
C LYS A 119 6.21 18.70 0.49
N PHE A 120 5.01 18.36 0.97
CA PHE A 120 4.81 17.53 2.15
C PHE A 120 5.43 16.14 1.98
N LEU A 121 5.16 15.46 0.85
CA LEU A 121 5.78 14.16 0.56
C LEU A 121 7.30 14.27 0.42
N LEU A 122 7.80 15.32 -0.24
CA LEU A 122 9.24 15.54 -0.42
C LEU A 122 9.99 15.74 0.90
N SER A 123 9.37 16.36 1.91
CA SER A 123 9.99 16.52 3.23
C SER A 123 10.02 15.23 4.04
N LYS A 124 9.17 14.26 3.71
CA LYS A 124 9.03 12.95 4.36
C LYS A 124 9.63 11.80 3.56
N LEU A 125 10.38 12.08 2.49
CA LEU A 125 10.85 11.04 1.55
C LEU A 125 11.65 9.93 2.26
N SER A 126 12.42 10.27 3.29
CA SER A 126 13.18 9.32 4.13
C SER A 126 12.32 8.49 5.07
N ASP A 127 11.13 8.97 5.42
CA ASP A 127 10.22 8.30 6.37
C ASP A 127 9.23 7.38 5.65
N LEU A 128 9.00 7.63 4.35
CA LEU A 128 8.06 6.90 3.49
C LEU A 128 8.70 5.71 2.77
N GLN A 129 10.02 5.57 2.86
CA GLN A 129 10.81 4.51 2.21
C GLN A 129 11.48 3.71 3.33
N LEU A 130 11.23 2.40 3.39
CA LEU A 130 11.88 1.50 4.34
C LEU A 130 13.29 1.11 3.87
#